data_AF-A0A934UNJ6-F1
#
_entry.id   AF-A0A934UNJ6-F1
#
_cell.length_a   1.000
_cell.length_b   1.000
_cell.length_c   1.000
_cell.angle_alpha   90.00
_cell.angle_beta   90.00
_cell.angle_gamma   90.00
#
_symmetry.space_group_name_H-M   'P 1'
#
loop_
_entity.id
_entity.type
_entity.pdbx_description
1 polymer ?
#
loop_
_entity_poly.entity_id
_entity_poly.type
_entity_poly.pdbx_seq_one_letter_code
_entity_poly.pdbx_strand_id
1 'polypeptide(L)'
;MKIFNLLFFVLFIFFAALQYNDPDPYLWMPIYLYSSALCYFAAKRKFYPKAYLAGIIVYAAYGAYLFFDKTGVLDWVEEHQAESMVQTMQATKPWIEESREFFGLMILIVVLSVNWIYSARVTKNAKKA
;
A
#
# COMPACT_ATOMS: atom_id res chain seq x y z
N MET A 1 14.79 4.63 11.27
CA MET A 1 14.33 3.77 10.14
C MET A 1 14.33 2.27 10.41
N LYS A 2 15.24 1.69 11.21
CA LYS A 2 15.21 0.23 11.43
C LYS A 2 13.92 -0.27 12.09
N ILE A 3 13.53 0.34 13.22
CA ILE A 3 12.31 -0.03 13.96
C ILE A 3 11.06 0.20 13.11
N PHE A 4 10.94 1.37 12.48
CA PHE A 4 9.86 1.69 11.54
C PHE A 4 9.71 0.61 10.46
N ASN A 5 10.80 0.25 9.79
CA ASN A 5 10.75 -0.75 8.73
C ASN A 5 10.48 -2.17 9.22
N LEU A 6 10.92 -2.53 10.43
CA LEU A 6 10.61 -3.83 11.00
C LEU A 6 9.13 -3.93 11.37
N LEU A 7 8.55 -2.86 11.91
CA LEU A 7 7.12 -2.78 12.21
C LEU A 7 6.30 -2.96 10.93
N PHE A 8 6.59 -2.19 9.88
CA PHE A 8 5.86 -2.30 8.61
C PHE A 8 6.11 -3.62 7.88
N PHE A 9 7.30 -4.22 8.02
CA PHE A 9 7.59 -5.56 7.51
C PHE A 9 6.63 -6.60 8.10
N VAL A 10 6.50 -6.65 9.44
CA VAL A 10 5.61 -7.57 10.14
C VAL A 10 4.15 -7.27 9.81
N LEU A 11 3.77 -5.99 9.79
CA LEU A 11 2.41 -5.55 9.49
C LEU A 11 1.97 -5.98 8.08
N PHE A 12 2.82 -5.78 7.06
CA PHE A 12 2.49 -6.17 5.69
C PHE A 12 2.49 -7.68 5.48
N ILE A 13 3.31 -8.45 6.21
CA ILE A 13 3.18 -9.91 6.22
C ILE A 13 1.84 -10.32 6.81
N PHE A 14 1.41 -9.67 7.89
CA PHE A 14 0.12 -9.95 8.50
C PHE A 14 -1.03 -9.64 7.52
N PHE A 15 -0.99 -8.50 6.83
CA PHE A 15 -1.97 -8.17 5.79
C PHE A 15 -1.97 -9.16 4.63
N ALA A 16 -0.79 -9.59 4.15
CA ALA A 16 -0.70 -10.66 3.15
C ALA A 16 -1.32 -11.97 3.64
N ALA A 17 -1.17 -12.31 4.93
CA ALA A 17 -1.77 -13.50 5.52
C ALA A 17 -3.30 -13.38 5.70
N LEU A 18 -3.83 -12.18 5.96
CA LEU A 18 -5.29 -11.98 6.02
C LEU A 18 -5.94 -12.18 4.65
N GLN A 19 -5.21 -11.90 3.58
CA GLN A 19 -5.71 -11.99 2.20
C GLN A 19 -6.09 -13.42 1.78
N TYR A 20 -5.66 -14.47 2.48
CA TYR A 20 -6.12 -15.85 2.19
C TYR A 20 -7.64 -16.01 2.27
N ASN A 21 -8.34 -15.10 2.97
CA ASN A 21 -9.79 -15.12 3.12
C ASN A 21 -10.53 -14.27 2.07
N ASP A 22 -9.82 -13.53 1.23
CA ASP A 22 -10.41 -12.64 0.22
C ASP A 22 -10.51 -13.35 -1.16
N PRO A 23 -11.40 -12.90 -2.06
CA PRO A 23 -11.60 -13.52 -3.38
C PRO A 23 -10.38 -13.45 -4.31
N ASP A 24 -9.55 -12.40 -4.20
CA ASP A 24 -8.40 -12.14 -5.09
C ASP A 24 -7.03 -12.15 -4.38
N PRO A 25 -6.62 -13.26 -3.75
CA PRO A 25 -5.36 -13.32 -2.98
C PRO A 25 -4.12 -13.19 -3.86
N TYR A 26 -4.21 -13.64 -5.11
CA TYR A 26 -3.09 -13.68 -6.05
C TYR A 26 -2.57 -12.29 -6.45
N LEU A 27 -3.40 -11.25 -6.36
CA LEU A 27 -2.99 -9.89 -6.68
C LEU A 27 -2.44 -9.16 -5.44
N TRP A 28 -3.16 -9.25 -4.34
CA TRP A 28 -2.86 -8.51 -3.11
C TRP A 28 -1.70 -9.09 -2.31
N MET A 29 -1.54 -10.42 -2.27
CA MET A 29 -0.39 -11.02 -1.58
C MET A 29 0.95 -10.56 -2.16
N PRO A 30 1.20 -10.60 -3.49
CA PRO A 30 2.45 -10.07 -4.05
C PRO A 30 2.68 -8.59 -3.74
N ILE A 31 1.64 -7.77 -3.76
CA ILE A 31 1.71 -6.33 -3.46
C ILE A 31 2.20 -6.09 -2.02
N TYR A 32 1.59 -6.78 -1.05
CA TYR A 32 2.02 -6.69 0.35
C TYR A 32 3.40 -7.30 0.57
N LEU A 33 3.69 -8.46 -0.03
CA LEU A 33 4.99 -9.13 0.10
C LEU A 33 6.14 -8.34 -0.53
N TYR A 34 5.93 -7.72 -1.69
CA TYR A 34 6.91 -6.84 -2.33
C TYR A 34 7.26 -5.66 -1.41
N SER A 35 6.23 -5.00 -0.88
CA SER A 35 6.41 -3.87 0.04
C SER A 35 7.10 -4.30 1.34
N SER A 36 6.71 -5.47 1.86
CA SER A 36 7.33 -6.07 3.05
C SER A 36 8.82 -6.37 2.83
N ALA A 37 9.18 -7.01 1.72
CA ALA A 37 10.57 -7.30 1.38
C ALA A 37 11.42 -6.02 1.30
N LEU A 38 10.87 -4.96 0.70
CA LEU A 38 11.52 -3.66 0.62
C LEU A 38 11.74 -3.00 2.00
N CYS A 39 10.78 -3.14 2.92
CA CYS A 39 10.93 -2.75 4.32
C CYS A 39 12.02 -3.59 5.03
N TYR A 40 12.05 -4.91 4.82
CA TYR A 40 13.07 -5.78 5.41
C TYR A 40 14.49 -5.37 4.98
N PHE A 41 14.71 -5.12 3.68
CA PHE A 41 16.00 -4.65 3.19
C PHE A 41 16.37 -3.28 3.77
N ALA A 42 15.40 -2.37 3.87
CA ALA A 42 15.61 -1.06 4.49
C ALA A 42 15.99 -1.17 5.99
N ALA A 43 15.45 -2.15 6.72
CA ALA A 43 15.85 -2.44 8.10
C ALA A 43 17.32 -2.93 8.20
N LYS A 44 17.81 -3.63 7.17
CA LYS A 44 19.22 -4.01 7.00
C LYS A 44 20.11 -2.89 6.44
N ARG A 45 19.62 -1.66 6.34
CA ARG A 45 20.29 -0.50 5.71
C ARG A 45 20.63 -0.70 4.22
N LYS A 46 19.96 -1.64 3.54
CA LYS A 46 20.04 -1.80 2.08
C LYS A 46 18.83 -1.13 1.44
N PHE A 47 19.08 -0.04 0.73
CA PHE A 47 18.02 0.75 0.10
C PHE A 47 18.04 0.57 -1.41
N TYR A 48 16.86 0.41 -2.01
CA TYR A 48 16.70 0.26 -3.46
C TYR A 48 15.80 1.36 -4.03
N PRO A 49 16.33 2.57 -4.29
CA PRO A 49 15.55 3.72 -4.72
C PRO A 49 14.67 3.46 -5.96
N LYS A 50 15.21 2.72 -6.94
CA LYS A 50 14.47 2.35 -8.16
C LYS A 50 13.30 1.42 -7.87
N ALA A 51 13.47 0.47 -6.94
CA ALA A 51 12.41 -0.46 -6.55
C ALA A 51 11.29 0.24 -5.76
N TYR A 52 11.64 1.19 -4.89
CA TYR A 52 10.64 2.03 -4.22
C TYR A 52 9.82 2.81 -5.23
N LEU A 53 10.48 3.47 -6.19
CA LEU A 53 9.81 4.27 -7.21
C LEU A 53 8.92 3.41 -8.13
N ALA A 54 9.40 2.24 -8.56
CA ALA A 54 8.62 1.30 -9.35
C ALA A 54 7.36 0.85 -8.61
N GLY A 55 7.49 0.48 -7.33
CA GLY A 55 6.34 0.12 -6.49
C GLY A 55 5.34 1.26 -6.35
N ILE A 56 5.81 2.48 -6.06
CA ILE A 56 4.95 3.67 -5.95
C ILE A 56 4.18 3.92 -7.25
N ILE A 57 4.85 3.87 -8.41
CA ILE A 57 4.21 4.10 -9.71
C ILE A 57 3.14 3.03 -9.99
N VAL A 58 3.46 1.75 -9.78
CA VAL A 58 2.52 0.65 -10.01
C VAL A 58 1.33 0.76 -9.08
N TYR A 59 1.55 1.03 -7.78
CA TYR A 59 0.48 1.16 -6.80
C TYR A 59 -0.38 2.40 -7.03
N ALA A 60 0.23 3.51 -7.45
CA ALA A 60 -0.51 4.72 -7.80
C ALA A 60 -1.33 4.54 -9.08
N ALA A 61 -0.79 3.85 -10.08
CA ALA A 61 -1.53 3.52 -11.29
C ALA A 61 -2.70 2.58 -11.00
N TYR A 62 -2.48 1.56 -10.16
CA TYR A 62 -3.54 0.64 -9.75
C TYR A 62 -4.59 1.31 -8.85
N GLY A 63 -4.16 2.16 -7.91
CA GLY A 63 -5.06 2.97 -7.09
C GLY A 63 -5.85 3.99 -7.92
N ALA A 64 -5.24 4.58 -8.95
CA ALA A 64 -5.94 5.44 -9.90
C ALA A 64 -6.93 4.64 -10.75
N TYR A 65 -6.58 3.43 -11.18
CA TYR A 65 -7.53 2.52 -11.85
C TYR A 65 -8.74 2.26 -10.96
N LEU A 66 -8.55 1.85 -9.70
CA LEU A 66 -9.64 1.65 -8.72
C LEU A 66 -10.44 2.94 -8.45
N PHE A 67 -9.80 4.11 -8.52
CA PHE A 67 -10.45 5.40 -8.31
C PHE A 67 -11.30 5.87 -9.51
N PHE A 68 -10.89 5.51 -10.74
CA PHE A 68 -11.55 5.92 -11.99
C PHE A 68 -12.40 4.81 -12.64
N ASP A 69 -12.39 3.59 -12.11
CA ASP A 69 -13.28 2.53 -12.59
C ASP A 69 -14.74 2.89 -12.28
N LYS A 70 -15.67 2.43 -13.11
CA LYS A 70 -17.07 2.89 -13.22
C LYS A 70 -17.97 2.61 -12.00
N THR A 71 -17.41 2.14 -10.89
CA THR A 71 -18.06 1.90 -9.59
C THR A 71 -17.31 2.56 -8.41
N GLY A 72 -16.26 3.34 -8.71
CA GLY A 72 -15.36 3.93 -7.73
C GLY A 72 -15.94 5.11 -6.96
N VAL A 73 -15.15 5.59 -5.99
CA VAL A 73 -15.47 6.62 -4.97
C VAL A 73 -16.24 7.84 -5.48
N LEU A 74 -16.09 8.22 -6.75
CA LEU A 74 -16.85 9.31 -7.37
C LEU A 74 -18.37 9.05 -7.41
N ASP A 75 -18.82 7.84 -7.80
CA ASP A 75 -20.25 7.47 -7.75
C ASP A 75 -20.74 7.35 -6.30
N TRP A 76 -19.89 6.85 -5.38
CA TRP A 76 -20.23 6.74 -3.95
C TRP A 76 -20.40 8.12 -3.27
N VAL A 77 -19.57 9.10 -3.62
CA VAL A 77 -19.66 10.48 -3.12
C VAL A 77 -20.84 11.23 -3.74
N GLU A 78 -21.17 10.96 -5.00
CA GLU A 78 -22.25 11.65 -5.71
C GLU A 78 -23.63 11.08 -5.35
N GLU A 79 -23.76 9.78 -5.06
CA GLU A 79 -25.06 9.13 -4.87
C GLU A 79 -25.42 8.78 -3.40
N HIS A 80 -24.48 8.66 -2.45
CA HIS A 80 -24.76 8.03 -1.14
C HIS A 80 -24.35 8.77 0.16
N GLN A 81 -24.16 10.10 0.14
CA GLN A 81 -24.13 10.98 1.34
C GLN A 81 -23.52 10.38 2.64
N ALA A 82 -22.29 9.90 2.58
CA ALA A 82 -21.51 9.57 3.78
C ALA A 82 -22.19 8.59 4.78
N GLU A 83 -22.87 7.55 4.30
CA GLU A 83 -23.28 6.45 5.19
C GLU A 83 -22.05 5.78 5.83
N SER A 84 -22.14 5.50 7.13
CA SER A 84 -21.07 4.99 7.98
C SER A 84 -20.38 3.75 7.39
N MET A 85 -19.06 3.83 7.18
CA MET A 85 -18.18 2.74 6.72
C MET A 85 -18.04 1.58 7.73
N VAL A 86 -18.77 1.61 8.85
CA VAL A 86 -18.75 0.62 9.93
C VAL A 86 -20.07 -0.14 9.98
N GLN A 87 -20.60 -0.53 8.82
CA GLN A 87 -21.69 -1.51 8.78
C GLN A 87 -21.15 -2.93 8.62
N THR A 88 -21.77 -3.83 9.38
CA THR A 88 -21.52 -5.26 9.50
C THR A 88 -21.17 -5.94 8.18
N MET A 89 -20.21 -6.88 8.24
CA MET A 89 -19.81 -7.81 7.18
C MET A 89 -21.01 -8.53 6.53
N GLN A 90 -21.72 -7.84 5.65
CA GLN A 90 -22.55 -8.44 4.63
C GLN A 90 -21.91 -8.06 3.30
N ALA A 91 -21.27 -9.06 2.70
CA ALA A 91 -20.65 -9.06 1.39
C ALA A 91 -21.65 -8.73 0.27
N THR A 92 -22.15 -7.50 0.26
CA THR A 92 -23.24 -7.06 -0.63
C THR A 92 -23.01 -5.67 -1.20
N LYS A 93 -21.88 -5.02 -0.87
CA LYS A 93 -21.61 -3.63 -1.21
C LYS A 93 -20.19 -3.48 -1.80
N PRO A 94 -20.01 -3.59 -3.13
CA PRO A 94 -18.71 -3.57 -3.82
C PRO A 94 -17.79 -2.40 -3.45
N TRP A 95 -18.37 -1.23 -3.16
CA TRP A 95 -17.63 -0.02 -2.78
C TRP A 95 -16.86 -0.14 -1.45
N ILE A 96 -17.29 -1.00 -0.51
CA ILE A 96 -16.58 -1.20 0.76
C ILE A 96 -15.27 -1.97 0.52
N GLU A 97 -15.31 -2.97 -0.36
CA GLU A 97 -14.14 -3.75 -0.74
C GLU A 97 -13.15 -2.90 -1.54
N GLU A 98 -13.63 -2.18 -2.56
CA GLU A 98 -12.80 -1.25 -3.36
C GLU A 98 -12.17 -0.14 -2.48
N SER A 99 -12.90 0.39 -1.50
CA SER A 99 -12.36 1.38 -0.56
C SER A 99 -11.26 0.81 0.30
N ARG A 100 -11.44 -0.41 0.84
CA ARG A 100 -10.43 -1.10 1.67
C ARG A 100 -9.13 -1.32 0.88
N GLU A 101 -9.27 -1.77 -0.34
CA GLU A 101 -8.18 -1.98 -1.30
C GLU A 101 -7.43 -0.70 -1.62
N PHE A 102 -8.15 0.37 -1.94
CA PHE A 102 -7.58 1.69 -2.22
C PHE A 102 -6.77 2.22 -1.02
N PHE A 103 -7.33 2.18 0.19
CA PHE A 103 -6.62 2.62 1.40
C PHE A 103 -5.40 1.75 1.70
N GLY A 104 -5.46 0.45 1.40
CA GLY A 104 -4.32 -0.45 1.47
C GLY A 104 -3.16 0.02 0.59
N LEU A 105 -3.42 0.34 -0.68
CA LEU A 105 -2.41 0.86 -1.62
C LEU A 105 -1.85 2.20 -1.16
N MET A 106 -2.70 3.10 -0.65
CA MET A 106 -2.27 4.40 -0.13
C MET A 106 -1.26 4.26 1.02
N ILE A 107 -1.51 3.34 1.96
CA ILE A 107 -0.56 3.06 3.05
C ILE A 107 0.77 2.54 2.50
N LEU A 108 0.74 1.61 1.53
CA LEU A 108 1.95 1.09 0.89
C LEU A 108 2.76 2.21 0.21
N ILE A 109 2.09 3.08 -0.56
CA ILE A 109 2.71 4.22 -1.24
C ILE A 109 3.38 5.15 -0.24
N VAL A 110 2.71 5.50 0.86
CA VAL A 110 3.27 6.37 1.91
C VAL A 110 4.53 5.75 2.51
N VAL A 111 4.49 4.46 2.88
CA VAL A 111 5.63 3.77 3.50
C VAL A 111 6.82 3.65 2.54
N LEU A 112 6.57 3.33 1.26
CA LEU A 112 7.62 3.30 0.23
C LEU A 112 8.19 4.69 -0.02
N SER A 113 7.36 5.73 -0.03
CA SER A 113 7.79 7.13 -0.23
C SER A 113 8.69 7.61 0.91
N VAL A 114 8.33 7.29 2.16
CA VAL A 114 9.18 7.60 3.33
C VAL A 114 10.54 6.91 3.22
N ASN A 115 10.58 5.64 2.82
CA ASN A 115 11.83 4.92 2.59
C ASN A 115 12.65 5.49 1.42
N TRP A 116 11.98 5.90 0.34
CA TRP A 116 12.62 6.52 -0.81
C TRP A 116 13.28 7.86 -0.44
N ILE A 117 12.55 8.76 0.23
CA ILE A 117 13.07 10.05 0.69
C ILE A 117 14.25 9.84 1.66
N TYR A 118 14.13 8.88 2.58
CA TYR A 118 15.23 8.56 3.49
C TYR A 118 16.46 8.04 2.73
N SER A 119 16.27 7.14 1.76
CA SER A 119 17.37 6.62 0.94
C SER A 119 18.09 7.73 0.18
N ALA A 120 17.35 8.69 -0.39
CA ALA A 120 17.92 9.84 -1.09
C ALA A 120 18.78 10.72 -0.16
N ARG A 121 18.34 10.91 1.10
CA ARG A 121 19.12 11.65 2.12
C ARG A 121 20.40 10.91 2.49
N VAL A 122 20.34 9.59 2.69
CA VAL A 122 21.52 8.77 3.04
C VAL A 122 22.56 8.80 1.91
N THR A 123 22.14 8.61 0.65
CA THR A 123 23.05 8.65 -0.50
C THR A 123 23.65 10.04 -0.72
N LYS A 124 22.88 11.12 -0.52
CA LYS A 124 23.40 12.50 -0.66
C LYS A 124 24.47 12.80 0.39
N ASN A 125 24.31 12.33 1.62
CA ASN A 125 25.30 12.51 2.68
C ASN A 125 26.57 11.69 2.42
N ALA A 126 26.45 10.47 1.87
CA ALA A 126 27.59 9.64 1.50
C ALA A 126 28.43 10.22 0.34
N LYS A 127 27.85 11.03 -0.55
CA LYS A 127 28.58 11.73 -1.61
C LYS A 127 29.26 13.03 -1.16
N LYS A 128 28.90 13.54 0.03
CA LYS A 128 29.44 14.78 0.61
C LYS A 128 30.59 14.52 1.60
N ALA A 129 30.72 13.30 2.09
CA ALA A 129 31.81 12.83 2.95
C ALA A 129 32.95 12.27 2.08
#